data_AF-A0A559KNU5-F1
#
_entry.id   AF-A0A559KNU5-F1
#
_cell.length_a   1.000
_cell.length_b   1.000
_cell.length_c   1.000
_cell.angle_alpha   90.00
_cell.angle_beta   90.00
_cell.angle_gamma   90.00
#
_symmetry.space_group_name_H-M   'P 1'
#
loop_
_entity.id
_entity.type
_entity.pdbx_description
1 polymer ?
#
loop_
_entity_poly.entity_id
_entity_poly.type
_entity_poly.pdbx_seq_one_letter_code
_entity_poly.pdbx_strand_id
1 'polypeptide(L)'
;MRLLRVICLLAAHGLYISTVSAVLDRSRSQFRSWFPTIEKYSKEHWMKEDCPKEFEAYFDENLKEEGGAHVYSSDLMNCILNVYGEVNKANMAVTAILLALLPGGLVQFGPSMAEISLLSTRRPILAMLLGFGLMSPNPNEFEYEAILEKASNNNEPLIPLRILDGRSFAAKVLVSLVEYGIGLAATGNLFWEVYRFTYQAISLAPMVVYIYGLPETSILFGWAFLNIPIYLLSFGVFALTFRRTTSRSNLVSFIVGELTPCGQGRNLTIRRRDNRRFQQNLLGTAVRVIGGLHIILGTVLIGSIVLIPLADSLPVIYTFVFAALSTRAVLVYELNGLARKTTIEKENMSREADAEAKGLLGVNCIPLTQRDMEE
;
A
#
# COMPACT_ATOMS: atom_id res chain seq x y z
N MET A 1 10.47 -6.16 21.25
CA MET A 1 11.93 -6.10 21.06
C MET A 1 12.40 -6.84 19.81
N ARG A 2 12.07 -8.12 19.56
CA ARG A 2 12.49 -8.83 18.32
C ARG A 2 11.87 -8.24 17.04
N LEU A 3 10.58 -7.91 17.03
CA LEU A 3 9.92 -7.30 15.87
C LEU A 3 10.48 -5.91 15.51
N LEU A 4 10.75 -5.07 16.53
CA LEU A 4 11.38 -3.76 16.34
C LEU A 4 12.79 -3.88 15.74
N ARG A 5 13.58 -4.85 16.20
CA ARG A 5 14.90 -5.15 15.61
C ARG A 5 14.77 -5.65 14.16
N VAL A 6 13.78 -6.48 13.85
CA VAL A 6 13.54 -6.96 12.47
C VAL A 6 13.06 -5.83 11.57
N ILE A 7 12.20 -4.92 12.04
CA ILE A 7 11.76 -3.73 11.30
C ILE A 7 12.93 -2.76 11.10
N CYS A 8 13.77 -2.53 12.12
CA CYS A 8 14.98 -1.73 11.98
C CYS A 8 16.01 -2.39 11.04
N LEU A 9 16.12 -3.73 11.04
CA LEU A 9 17.01 -4.46 10.13
C LEU A 9 16.48 -4.48 8.69
N LEU A 10 15.17 -4.53 8.49
CA LEU A 10 14.55 -4.42 7.16
C LEU A 10 14.59 -2.99 6.64
N ALA A 11 14.40 -1.98 7.49
CA ALA A 11 14.62 -0.58 7.15
C ALA A 11 16.09 -0.31 6.85
N ALA A 12 17.00 -0.87 7.66
CA ALA A 12 18.44 -0.80 7.42
C ALA A 12 18.84 -1.54 6.14
N HIS A 13 18.23 -2.69 5.81
CA HIS A 13 18.46 -3.39 4.54
C HIS A 13 17.83 -2.70 3.34
N GLY A 14 16.67 -2.04 3.49
CA GLY A 14 16.12 -1.16 2.47
C GLY A 14 17.03 0.03 2.19
N LEU A 15 17.61 0.61 3.25
CA LEU A 15 18.68 1.62 3.15
C LEU A 15 19.99 1.03 2.59
N TYR A 16 20.33 -0.23 2.88
CA TYR A 16 21.55 -0.88 2.40
C TYR A 16 21.47 -1.29 0.92
N ILE A 17 20.30 -1.70 0.43
CA ILE A 17 20.07 -1.98 -1.00
C ILE A 17 20.20 -0.67 -1.80
N SER A 18 19.85 0.47 -1.21
CA SER A 18 20.17 1.79 -1.78
C SER A 18 21.69 2.07 -1.82
N THR A 19 22.49 1.59 -0.86
CA THR A 19 23.95 1.82 -0.86
C THR A 19 24.73 1.00 -1.90
N VAL A 20 24.20 -0.14 -2.39
CA VAL A 20 24.83 -0.86 -3.51
C VAL A 20 24.61 -0.14 -4.84
N SER A 21 23.65 0.79 -4.90
CA SER A 21 23.43 1.66 -6.07
C SER A 21 24.45 2.80 -6.16
N ALA A 22 25.29 3.01 -5.13
CA ALA A 22 26.27 4.09 -5.04
C ALA A 22 27.47 3.97 -6.02
N VAL A 23 27.47 2.98 -6.91
CA VAL A 23 28.46 2.84 -8.00
C VAL A 23 27.93 3.38 -9.34
N LEU A 24 26.65 3.75 -9.43
CA LEU A 24 26.03 4.37 -10.61
C LEU A 24 25.54 5.77 -10.25
N ASP A 25 26.48 6.73 -10.19
CA ASP A 25 26.19 8.15 -9.89
C ASP A 25 25.20 8.79 -10.89
N ARG A 26 25.01 8.17 -12.07
CA ARG A 26 24.12 8.68 -13.13
C ARG A 26 23.48 7.56 -13.96
N SER A 27 22.18 7.67 -14.20
CA SER A 27 21.47 6.81 -15.16
C SER A 27 21.30 7.52 -16.51
N ARG A 28 22.19 7.25 -17.48
CA ARG A 28 22.16 7.81 -18.85
C ARG A 28 21.15 7.14 -19.79
N SER A 29 20.25 6.35 -19.24
CA SER A 29 19.17 5.71 -20.00
C SER A 29 17.94 6.60 -20.13
N GLN A 30 17.80 7.63 -19.29
CA GLN A 30 16.82 8.69 -19.46
C GLN A 30 17.12 9.41 -20.79
N PHE A 31 16.09 9.97 -21.44
CA PHE A 31 16.20 10.61 -22.77
C PHE A 31 16.57 9.69 -23.95
N ARG A 32 16.55 8.36 -23.80
CA ARG A 32 16.69 7.44 -24.96
C ARG A 32 15.37 7.11 -25.63
N SER A 33 14.34 6.96 -24.81
CA SER A 33 12.97 6.63 -25.20
C SER A 33 12.02 7.58 -24.52
N TRP A 34 10.93 7.92 -25.19
CA TRP A 34 9.88 8.79 -24.67
C TRP A 34 8.51 8.13 -24.74
N PHE A 35 7.52 8.80 -24.15
CA PHE A 35 6.12 8.44 -24.36
C PHE A 35 5.73 8.53 -25.85
N PRO A 36 4.78 7.70 -26.32
CA PRO A 36 4.53 7.47 -27.75
C PRO A 36 4.35 8.73 -28.61
N THR A 37 3.67 9.74 -28.07
CA THR A 37 3.42 10.99 -28.79
C THR A 37 4.73 11.77 -29.01
N ILE A 38 5.58 11.90 -27.99
CA ILE A 38 6.87 12.60 -28.09
C ILE A 38 7.85 11.79 -28.96
N GLU A 39 7.91 10.48 -28.75
CA GLU A 39 8.76 9.56 -29.51
C GLU A 39 8.50 9.70 -31.02
N LYS A 40 7.24 9.85 -31.42
CA LYS A 40 6.84 9.95 -32.82
C LYS A 40 7.08 11.31 -33.44
N TYR A 41 6.82 12.41 -32.72
CA TYR A 41 6.74 13.75 -33.32
C TYR A 41 7.90 14.68 -32.95
N SER A 42 8.57 14.48 -31.82
CA SER A 42 9.51 15.46 -31.27
C SER A 42 10.93 14.93 -31.12
N LYS A 43 11.09 13.62 -30.88
CA LYS A 43 12.39 12.96 -30.70
C LYS A 43 13.40 13.30 -31.79
N GLU A 44 13.04 13.11 -33.06
CA GLU A 44 13.99 13.26 -34.16
C GLU A 44 14.43 14.73 -34.33
N HIS A 45 13.50 15.67 -34.20
CA HIS A 45 13.77 17.09 -34.30
C HIS A 45 14.71 17.57 -33.18
N TRP A 46 14.43 17.17 -31.93
CA TRP A 46 15.27 17.53 -30.80
C TRP A 46 16.68 16.96 -30.89
N MET A 47 16.81 15.70 -31.30
CA MET A 47 18.11 15.03 -31.34
C MET A 47 18.99 15.46 -32.52
N LYS A 48 18.40 15.83 -33.67
CA LYS A 48 19.17 16.12 -34.89
C LYS A 48 19.27 17.59 -35.24
N GLU A 49 18.26 18.40 -34.90
CA GLU A 49 18.13 19.76 -35.40
C GLU A 49 18.27 20.79 -34.27
N ASP A 50 17.53 20.61 -33.17
CA ASP A 50 17.42 21.68 -32.16
C ASP A 50 18.48 21.64 -31.06
N CYS A 51 18.71 20.46 -30.47
CA CYS A 51 19.55 20.29 -29.27
C CYS A 51 20.67 19.22 -29.42
N PRO A 52 21.35 19.10 -30.59
CA PRO A 52 22.28 18.00 -30.82
C PRO A 52 23.48 18.02 -29.85
N LYS A 53 23.96 19.21 -29.48
CA LYS A 53 25.14 19.37 -28.61
C LYS A 53 24.85 18.92 -27.19
N GLU A 54 23.68 19.27 -26.68
CA GLU A 54 23.23 18.93 -25.33
C GLU A 54 22.99 17.43 -25.22
N PHE A 55 22.46 16.78 -26.27
CA PHE A 55 22.34 15.32 -26.32
C PHE A 55 23.71 14.63 -26.35
N GLU A 56 24.66 15.11 -27.15
CA GLU A 56 26.02 14.57 -27.19
C GLU A 56 26.71 14.68 -25.82
N ALA A 57 26.64 15.86 -25.19
CA ALA A 57 27.18 16.08 -23.85
C ALA A 57 26.48 15.22 -22.78
N TYR A 58 25.17 15.00 -22.92
CA TYR A 58 24.43 14.14 -22.00
C TYR A 58 24.88 12.66 -22.12
N PHE A 59 25.16 12.19 -23.33
CA PHE A 59 25.56 10.80 -23.56
C PHE A 59 27.07 10.53 -23.44
N ASP A 60 27.94 11.55 -23.43
CA ASP A 60 29.40 11.39 -23.34
C ASP A 60 29.89 10.91 -21.96
N GLU A 61 30.38 9.68 -21.89
CA GLU A 61 30.82 8.99 -20.65
C GLU A 61 32.07 9.61 -20.01
N ASN A 62 32.83 10.39 -20.78
CA ASN A 62 34.06 11.01 -20.30
C ASN A 62 33.80 12.25 -19.43
N LEU A 63 32.62 12.85 -19.58
CA LEU A 63 32.20 14.01 -18.80
C LEU A 63 31.69 13.56 -17.43
N LYS A 64 32.38 14.01 -16.38
CA LYS A 64 31.97 13.82 -14.99
C LYS A 64 31.31 15.09 -14.47
N GLU A 65 30.23 14.93 -13.72
CA GLU A 65 29.57 16.05 -13.05
C GLU A 65 30.39 16.47 -11.84
N GLU A 66 30.95 17.68 -11.87
CA GLU A 66 31.62 18.27 -10.72
C GLU A 66 30.58 18.96 -9.83
N GLY A 67 30.57 18.63 -8.52
CA GLY A 67 29.75 19.36 -7.53
C GLY A 67 28.36 18.79 -7.24
N GLY A 68 28.02 17.59 -7.72
CA GLY A 68 26.76 16.92 -7.35
C GLY A 68 25.51 17.65 -7.85
N ALA A 69 25.58 18.24 -9.05
CA ALA A 69 24.44 18.81 -9.73
C ALA A 69 24.27 18.11 -11.08
N HIS A 70 23.02 17.78 -11.43
CA HIS A 70 22.65 17.16 -12.71
C HIS A 70 22.67 18.19 -13.86
N VAL A 71 23.83 18.84 -14.04
CA VAL A 71 24.03 19.98 -14.94
C VAL A 71 23.67 19.60 -16.38
N TYR A 72 24.18 18.47 -16.87
CA TYR A 72 23.92 18.03 -18.24
C TYR A 72 22.45 17.62 -18.45
N SER A 73 21.81 17.00 -17.46
CA SER A 73 20.36 16.72 -17.51
C SER A 73 19.55 18.02 -17.56
N SER A 74 19.94 19.01 -16.76
CA SER A 74 19.29 20.32 -16.69
C SER A 74 19.48 21.14 -17.96
N ASP A 75 20.69 21.17 -18.53
CA ASP A 75 20.99 21.91 -19.76
C ASP A 75 20.23 21.33 -20.95
N LEU A 76 20.19 20.00 -21.07
CA LEU A 76 19.39 19.31 -22.08
C LEU A 76 17.90 19.60 -21.91
N MET A 77 17.39 19.55 -20.67
CA MET A 77 16.00 19.90 -20.39
C MET A 77 15.69 21.36 -20.75
N ASN A 78 16.59 22.30 -20.45
CA ASN A 78 16.43 23.71 -20.80
C ASN A 78 16.35 23.92 -22.31
N CYS A 79 17.19 23.23 -23.09
CA CYS A 79 17.13 23.28 -24.55
C CYS A 79 15.79 22.73 -25.08
N ILE A 80 15.38 21.53 -24.63
CA ILE A 80 14.11 20.92 -25.02
C ILE A 80 12.93 21.84 -24.69
N LEU A 81 12.88 22.37 -23.46
CA LEU A 81 11.81 23.28 -23.05
C LEU A 81 11.82 24.53 -23.92
N ASN A 82 12.96 25.10 -24.27
CA ASN A 82 13.01 26.30 -25.12
C ASN A 82 12.30 26.07 -26.47
N VAL A 83 12.47 24.91 -27.08
CA VAL A 83 11.94 24.60 -28.41
C VAL A 83 10.54 23.95 -28.39
N TYR A 84 10.12 23.34 -27.28
CA TYR A 84 8.87 22.57 -27.22
C TYR A 84 7.60 23.39 -27.51
N GLY A 85 7.66 24.71 -27.35
CA GLY A 85 6.57 25.64 -27.60
C GLY A 85 5.63 25.82 -26.40
N GLU A 86 5.07 27.03 -26.28
CA GLU A 86 4.32 27.45 -25.08
C GLU A 86 3.04 26.64 -24.84
N VAL A 87 2.33 26.25 -25.91
CA VAL A 87 1.11 25.42 -25.77
C VAL A 87 1.44 24.03 -25.22
N ASN A 88 2.56 23.44 -25.65
CA ASN A 88 2.97 22.12 -25.17
C ASN A 88 3.49 22.18 -23.73
N LYS A 89 4.19 23.26 -23.34
CA LYS A 89 4.55 23.52 -21.94
C LYS A 89 3.30 23.64 -21.06
N ALA A 90 2.28 24.37 -21.51
CA ALA A 90 1.01 24.47 -20.80
C ALA A 90 0.32 23.10 -20.66
N ASN A 91 0.26 22.31 -21.73
CA ASN A 91 -0.29 20.94 -21.69
C ASN A 91 0.49 20.02 -20.74
N MET A 92 1.82 20.17 -20.68
CA MET A 92 2.68 19.46 -19.74
C MET A 92 2.37 19.85 -18.29
N ALA A 93 2.18 21.13 -18.01
CA ALA A 93 1.80 21.61 -16.68
C ALA A 93 0.42 21.09 -16.25
N VAL A 94 -0.56 21.06 -17.15
CA VAL A 94 -1.88 20.45 -16.89
C VAL A 94 -1.73 18.96 -16.57
N THR A 95 -0.91 18.24 -17.33
CA THR A 95 -0.65 16.81 -17.12
C THR A 95 0.01 16.55 -15.76
N ALA A 96 1.01 17.35 -15.40
CA ALA A 96 1.69 17.31 -14.11
C ALA A 96 0.69 17.46 -12.94
N ILE A 97 -0.29 18.38 -13.06
CA ILE A 97 -1.35 18.55 -12.04
C ILE A 97 -2.21 17.28 -11.94
N LEU A 98 -2.66 16.71 -13.05
CA LEU A 98 -3.47 15.48 -13.03
C LEU A 98 -2.72 14.31 -12.40
N LEU A 99 -1.43 14.16 -12.73
CA LEU A 99 -0.57 13.13 -12.16
C LEU A 99 -0.33 13.37 -10.66
N ALA A 100 -0.10 14.62 -10.23
CA ALA A 100 0.03 14.99 -8.82
C ALA A 100 -1.20 14.63 -7.96
N LEU A 101 -2.39 14.65 -8.55
CA LEU A 101 -3.63 14.30 -7.87
C LEU A 101 -3.82 12.77 -7.72
N LEU A 102 -3.10 11.94 -8.49
CA LEU A 102 -3.26 10.48 -8.45
C LEU A 102 -3.02 9.88 -7.05
N PRO A 103 -1.89 10.15 -6.33
CA PRO A 103 -1.67 9.57 -5.01
C PRO A 103 -2.80 9.88 -4.03
N GLY A 104 -3.33 11.11 -4.03
CA GLY A 104 -4.43 11.51 -3.16
C GLY A 104 -5.80 10.99 -3.62
N GLY A 105 -6.04 10.93 -4.92
CA GLY A 105 -7.27 10.38 -5.50
C GLY A 105 -7.42 8.88 -5.23
N LEU A 106 -6.33 8.12 -5.37
CA LEU A 106 -6.34 6.67 -5.17
C LEU A 106 -6.56 6.28 -3.70
N VAL A 107 -6.21 7.13 -2.73
CA VAL A 107 -6.49 6.89 -1.29
C VAL A 107 -7.98 6.73 -1.02
N GLN A 108 -8.84 7.40 -1.79
CA GLN A 108 -10.29 7.33 -1.62
C GLN A 108 -10.85 5.96 -2.03
N PHE A 109 -10.26 5.35 -3.05
CA PHE A 109 -10.67 4.05 -3.56
C PHE A 109 -9.85 2.90 -2.97
N GLY A 110 -8.72 3.22 -2.35
CA GLY A 110 -7.75 2.25 -1.87
C GLY A 110 -8.14 1.52 -0.58
N PRO A 111 -7.45 0.41 -0.29
CA PRO A 111 -7.46 -0.24 1.01
C PRO A 111 -6.97 0.70 2.10
N SER A 112 -7.64 0.68 3.24
CA SER A 112 -7.06 1.17 4.48
C SER A 112 -5.91 0.28 4.92
N MET A 113 -4.90 0.89 5.54
CA MET A 113 -3.84 0.17 6.23
C MET A 113 -4.39 -0.84 7.25
N ALA A 114 -5.50 -0.53 7.92
CA ALA A 114 -6.16 -1.41 8.87
C ALA A 114 -6.80 -2.63 8.19
N GLU A 115 -7.43 -2.45 7.04
CA GLU A 115 -8.05 -3.51 6.23
C GLU A 115 -7.00 -4.52 5.73
N ILE A 116 -5.89 -4.03 5.16
CA ILE A 116 -4.77 -4.87 4.71
C ILE A 116 -4.14 -5.61 5.90
N SER A 117 -3.97 -4.93 7.04
CA SER A 117 -3.43 -5.55 8.25
C SER A 117 -4.34 -6.67 8.77
N LEU A 118 -5.66 -6.49 8.71
CA LEU A 118 -6.63 -7.51 9.09
C LEU A 118 -6.61 -8.71 8.13
N LEU A 119 -6.57 -8.47 6.81
CA LEU A 119 -6.46 -9.54 5.80
C LEU A 119 -5.16 -10.35 5.94
N SER A 120 -4.06 -9.68 6.26
CA SER A 120 -2.73 -10.30 6.41
C SER A 120 -2.67 -11.33 7.55
N THR A 121 -3.65 -11.35 8.45
CA THR A 121 -3.78 -12.39 9.48
C THR A 121 -4.08 -13.77 8.90
N ARG A 122 -4.69 -13.82 7.72
CA ARG A 122 -5.04 -15.05 7.02
C ARG A 122 -4.23 -15.25 5.75
N ARG A 123 -4.12 -14.19 4.95
CA ARG A 123 -3.54 -14.22 3.62
C ARG A 123 -2.50 -13.12 3.44
N PRO A 124 -1.33 -13.23 4.13
CA PRO A 124 -0.29 -12.22 4.07
C PRO A 124 0.24 -11.93 2.66
N ILE A 125 0.36 -12.92 1.77
CA ILE A 125 0.92 -12.68 0.43
C ILE A 125 -0.08 -11.93 -0.43
N LEU A 126 -1.36 -12.35 -0.40
CA LEU A 126 -2.42 -11.61 -1.09
C LEU A 126 -2.56 -10.19 -0.55
N ALA A 127 -2.57 -10.02 0.78
CA ALA A 127 -2.63 -8.70 1.40
C ALA A 127 -1.46 -7.80 0.98
N MET A 128 -0.25 -8.36 0.84
CA MET A 128 0.91 -7.63 0.34
C MET A 128 0.72 -7.21 -1.12
N LEU A 129 0.30 -8.11 -2.00
CA LEU A 129 0.03 -7.80 -3.42
C LEU A 129 -1.07 -6.76 -3.59
N LEU A 130 -2.15 -6.84 -2.81
CA LEU A 130 -3.21 -5.83 -2.83
C LEU A 130 -2.72 -4.50 -2.25
N GLY A 131 -1.85 -4.52 -1.24
CA GLY A 131 -1.22 -3.30 -0.73
C GLY A 131 -0.33 -2.62 -1.77
N PHE A 132 0.51 -3.39 -2.47
CA PHE A 132 1.39 -2.89 -3.53
C PHE A 132 0.67 -2.51 -4.81
N GLY A 133 -0.41 -3.20 -5.16
CA GLY A 133 -1.20 -2.89 -6.34
C GLY A 133 -1.81 -1.49 -6.29
N LEU A 134 -1.75 -0.84 -5.12
CA LEU A 134 -2.11 0.55 -4.94
C LEU A 134 -0.90 1.40 -4.64
N MET A 135 -0.90 2.54 -5.31
CA MET A 135 0.17 3.52 -5.27
C MET A 135 0.23 4.26 -3.92
N SER A 136 -0.82 4.17 -3.10
CA SER A 136 -1.01 5.06 -1.95
C SER A 136 -1.85 4.40 -0.85
N PRO A 137 -1.29 4.19 0.35
CA PRO A 137 -1.98 3.54 1.45
C PRO A 137 -2.90 4.53 2.17
N ASN A 138 -4.16 4.15 2.43
CA ASN A 138 -5.09 5.03 3.14
C ASN A 138 -4.81 5.01 4.66
N PRO A 139 -4.42 6.15 5.27
CA PRO A 139 -4.03 6.25 6.68
C PRO A 139 -5.21 6.41 7.64
N ASN A 140 -6.46 6.26 7.17
CA ASN A 140 -7.66 6.38 8.01
C ASN A 140 -7.68 5.36 9.16
N GLU A 141 -8.59 5.59 10.11
CA GLU A 141 -8.49 5.09 11.47
C GLU A 141 -8.35 3.58 11.62
N PHE A 142 -7.50 3.18 12.58
CA PHE A 142 -7.24 1.78 12.96
C PHE A 142 -8.37 1.20 13.83
N GLU A 143 -9.61 1.34 13.39
CA GLU A 143 -10.79 0.78 14.05
C GLU A 143 -11.16 -0.58 13.45
N TYR A 144 -10.36 -1.59 13.77
CA TYR A 144 -10.53 -2.95 13.25
C TYR A 144 -11.90 -3.55 13.56
N GLU A 145 -12.49 -3.20 14.70
CA GLU A 145 -13.81 -3.67 15.13
C GLU A 145 -14.92 -3.09 14.26
N ALA A 146 -14.90 -1.78 13.99
CA ALA A 146 -15.84 -1.12 13.08
C ALA A 146 -15.71 -1.64 11.64
N ILE A 147 -14.50 -1.96 11.20
CA ILE A 147 -14.25 -2.59 9.89
C ILE A 147 -14.90 -3.97 9.82
N LEU A 148 -14.71 -4.80 10.85
CA LEU A 148 -15.32 -6.13 10.93
C LEU A 148 -16.84 -6.06 11.04
N GLU A 149 -17.38 -5.13 11.82
CA GLU A 149 -18.81 -4.91 11.97
C GLU A 149 -19.44 -4.45 10.66
N LYS A 150 -18.83 -3.48 9.97
CA LYS A 150 -19.26 -3.00 8.65
C LYS A 150 -19.22 -4.11 7.60
N ALA A 151 -18.20 -4.96 7.62
CA ALA A 151 -18.07 -6.11 6.72
C ALA A 151 -19.03 -7.27 7.09
N SER A 152 -19.43 -7.35 8.36
CA SER A 152 -20.40 -8.34 8.85
C SER A 152 -21.84 -7.92 8.61
N ASN A 153 -22.12 -6.62 8.43
CA ASN A 153 -23.47 -6.08 8.46
C ASN A 153 -24.32 -6.71 7.35
N ASN A 154 -25.38 -7.39 7.79
CA ASN A 154 -26.35 -8.24 7.08
C ASN A 154 -26.08 -9.74 6.95
N ASN A 155 -24.89 -10.30 7.19
CA ASN A 155 -24.59 -11.71 6.84
C ASN A 155 -24.96 -12.11 5.38
N GLU A 156 -25.39 -11.14 4.56
CA GLU A 156 -25.74 -11.30 3.17
C GLU A 156 -24.47 -10.98 2.37
N PRO A 157 -24.08 -11.88 1.46
CA PRO A 157 -22.84 -11.66 0.73
C PRO A 157 -23.09 -10.49 -0.23
N LEU A 158 -22.20 -9.47 -0.22
CA LEU A 158 -22.26 -8.32 -1.14
C LEU A 158 -22.40 -8.74 -2.61
N ILE A 159 -21.99 -9.97 -2.92
CA ILE A 159 -22.25 -10.65 -4.17
C ILE A 159 -22.98 -11.96 -3.83
N PRO A 160 -24.29 -12.10 -4.13
CA PRO A 160 -25.09 -13.29 -3.85
C PRO A 160 -24.76 -14.48 -4.75
N LEU A 161 -23.48 -14.64 -5.11
CA LEU A 161 -22.98 -15.83 -5.79
C LEU A 161 -22.88 -16.96 -4.77
N ARG A 162 -24.02 -17.55 -4.43
CA ARG A 162 -24.13 -18.88 -3.76
C ARG A 162 -23.22 -19.93 -4.41
N ILE A 163 -22.88 -19.73 -5.68
CA ILE A 163 -21.95 -20.54 -6.48
C ILE A 163 -20.49 -20.41 -5.98
N LEU A 164 -20.06 -19.22 -5.54
CA LEU A 164 -18.72 -18.99 -4.96
C LEU A 164 -18.62 -19.43 -3.49
N ASP A 165 -19.75 -19.56 -2.79
CA ASP A 165 -19.81 -20.17 -1.45
C ASP A 165 -19.68 -21.71 -1.49
N GLY A 166 -19.46 -22.26 -2.70
CA GLY A 166 -19.39 -23.69 -2.97
C GLY A 166 -18.28 -24.40 -2.17
N ARG A 167 -18.67 -25.45 -1.45
CA ARG A 167 -17.74 -26.41 -0.80
C ARG A 167 -16.75 -27.07 -1.77
N SER A 168 -16.99 -27.00 -3.08
CA SER A 168 -16.17 -27.64 -4.11
C SER A 168 -14.76 -27.05 -4.14
N PHE A 169 -13.76 -27.92 -4.10
CA PHE A 169 -12.34 -27.56 -4.17
C PHE A 169 -12.01 -26.70 -5.42
N ALA A 170 -12.64 -27.00 -6.57
CA ALA A 170 -12.44 -26.26 -7.81
C ALA A 170 -12.83 -24.77 -7.70
N ALA A 171 -13.95 -24.45 -7.04
CA ALA A 171 -14.37 -23.06 -6.84
C ALA A 171 -13.38 -22.28 -5.97
N LYS A 172 -12.82 -22.92 -4.93
CA LYS A 172 -11.80 -22.31 -4.06
C LYS A 172 -10.55 -21.91 -4.85
N VAL A 173 -10.07 -22.85 -5.66
CA VAL A 173 -8.90 -22.64 -6.51
C VAL A 173 -9.16 -21.55 -7.54
N LEU A 174 -10.32 -21.57 -8.19
CA LEU A 174 -10.67 -20.57 -9.21
C LEU A 174 -10.74 -19.15 -8.62
N VAL A 175 -11.42 -18.99 -7.48
CA VAL A 175 -11.49 -17.69 -6.79
C VAL A 175 -10.10 -17.21 -6.41
N SER A 176 -9.31 -18.07 -5.76
CA SER A 176 -7.95 -17.69 -5.37
C SER A 176 -7.07 -17.33 -6.58
N LEU A 177 -7.18 -18.06 -7.69
CA LEU A 177 -6.44 -17.75 -8.92
C LEU A 177 -6.82 -16.37 -9.47
N VAL A 178 -8.12 -16.02 -9.46
CA VAL A 178 -8.59 -14.70 -9.90
C VAL A 178 -8.08 -13.60 -8.97
N GLU A 179 -8.15 -13.80 -7.65
CA GLU A 179 -7.67 -12.83 -6.66
C GLU A 179 -6.17 -12.56 -6.80
N TYR A 180 -5.35 -13.61 -6.95
CA TYR A 180 -3.92 -13.47 -7.21
C TYR A 180 -3.63 -12.87 -8.58
N GLY A 181 -4.41 -13.24 -9.60
CA GLY A 181 -4.29 -12.64 -10.93
C GLY A 181 -4.50 -11.13 -10.89
N ILE A 182 -5.54 -10.67 -10.20
CA ILE A 182 -5.82 -9.24 -10.01
C ILE A 182 -4.70 -8.58 -9.18
N GLY A 183 -4.29 -9.17 -8.06
CA GLY A 183 -3.23 -8.62 -7.21
C GLY A 183 -1.88 -8.49 -7.93
N LEU A 184 -1.49 -9.51 -8.69
CA LEU A 184 -0.27 -9.52 -9.51
C LEU A 184 -0.36 -8.52 -10.66
N ALA A 185 -1.50 -8.46 -11.36
CA ALA A 185 -1.70 -7.50 -12.44
C ALA A 185 -1.66 -6.06 -11.92
N ALA A 186 -2.29 -5.76 -10.79
CA ALA A 186 -2.25 -4.43 -10.18
C ALA A 186 -0.83 -4.06 -9.72
N THR A 187 -0.11 -4.98 -9.06
CA THR A 187 1.27 -4.75 -8.64
C THR A 187 2.20 -4.56 -9.84
N GLY A 188 2.05 -5.41 -10.87
CA GLY A 188 2.78 -5.32 -12.12
C GLY A 188 2.52 -3.99 -12.84
N ASN A 189 1.26 -3.54 -12.87
CA ASN A 189 0.88 -2.24 -13.42
C ASN A 189 1.57 -1.09 -12.68
N LEU A 190 1.61 -1.10 -11.34
CA LEU A 190 2.33 -0.08 -10.59
C LEU A 190 3.81 -0.02 -11.00
N PHE A 191 4.52 -1.15 -10.96
CA PHE A 191 5.95 -1.16 -11.30
C PHE A 191 6.23 -0.85 -12.76
N TRP A 192 5.33 -1.26 -13.67
CA TRP A 192 5.40 -0.94 -15.08
C TRP A 192 5.27 0.56 -15.32
N GLU A 193 4.29 1.21 -14.71
CA GLU A 193 4.10 2.65 -14.88
C GLU A 193 5.18 3.46 -14.16
N VAL A 194 5.67 3.00 -12.99
CA VAL A 194 6.87 3.59 -12.35
C VAL A 194 8.08 3.51 -13.28
N TYR A 195 8.31 2.36 -13.92
CA TYR A 195 9.36 2.21 -14.92
C TYR A 195 9.21 3.20 -16.08
N ARG A 196 8.00 3.35 -16.63
CA ARG A 196 7.73 4.32 -17.71
C ARG A 196 7.95 5.76 -17.25
N PHE A 197 7.48 6.13 -16.06
CA PHE A 197 7.71 7.44 -15.49
C PHE A 197 9.18 7.75 -15.24
N THR A 198 9.98 6.74 -14.91
CA THR A 198 11.40 6.90 -14.62
C THR A 198 12.28 6.96 -15.87
N TYR A 199 11.97 6.18 -16.90
CA TYR A 199 12.84 6.00 -18.09
C TYR A 199 12.26 6.55 -19.40
N GLN A 200 10.94 6.71 -19.49
CA GLN A 200 10.25 7.25 -20.67
C GLN A 200 9.70 8.66 -20.46
N ALA A 201 9.63 9.11 -19.22
CA ALA A 201 9.40 10.51 -18.84
C ALA A 201 10.55 10.99 -17.96
N ILE A 202 10.51 12.26 -17.56
CA ILE A 202 11.56 12.86 -16.73
C ILE A 202 10.92 13.42 -15.48
N SER A 203 11.51 13.14 -14.33
CA SER A 203 11.06 13.69 -13.05
C SER A 203 11.95 14.86 -12.68
N LEU A 204 11.38 16.07 -12.61
CA LEU A 204 12.14 17.27 -12.29
C LEU A 204 12.57 17.33 -10.82
N ALA A 205 11.81 16.73 -9.90
CA ALA A 205 12.15 16.73 -8.48
C ALA A 205 13.54 16.11 -8.19
N PRO A 206 13.85 14.88 -8.62
CA PRO A 206 15.19 14.30 -8.45
C PRO A 206 16.26 15.00 -9.28
N MET A 207 15.90 15.64 -10.41
CA MET A 207 16.84 16.42 -11.22
C MET A 207 17.31 17.69 -10.50
N VAL A 208 16.41 18.38 -9.77
CA VAL A 208 16.70 19.63 -9.06
C VAL A 208 17.21 19.37 -7.63
N VAL A 209 16.69 18.34 -6.96
CA VAL A 209 17.06 17.97 -5.59
C VAL A 209 18.00 16.78 -5.64
N TYR A 210 19.30 17.08 -5.64
CA TYR A 210 20.34 16.06 -5.62
C TYR A 210 20.43 15.39 -4.24
N ILE A 211 20.33 14.05 -4.22
CA ILE A 211 20.62 13.24 -3.04
C ILE A 211 21.93 12.51 -3.30
N TYR A 212 22.95 12.84 -2.51
CA TYR A 212 24.29 12.30 -2.67
C TYR A 212 24.30 10.75 -2.68
N GLY A 213 24.85 10.17 -3.75
CA GLY A 213 25.04 8.72 -3.91
C GLY A 213 23.78 7.95 -4.33
N LEU A 214 22.69 8.63 -4.70
CA LEU A 214 21.50 8.00 -5.27
C LEU A 214 21.28 8.45 -6.72
N PRO A 215 21.15 7.53 -7.68
CA PRO A 215 20.78 7.90 -9.04
C PRO A 215 19.34 8.45 -9.06
N GLU A 216 19.10 9.45 -9.92
CA GLU A 216 17.78 10.07 -10.12
C GLU A 216 16.67 9.04 -10.33
N THR A 217 16.97 7.99 -11.10
CA THR A 217 16.03 6.93 -11.44
C THR A 217 15.58 6.11 -10.24
N SER A 218 16.40 6.00 -9.21
CA SER A 218 16.10 5.18 -8.04
C SER A 218 15.10 5.82 -7.09
N ILE A 219 14.86 7.13 -7.18
CA ILE A 219 14.02 7.86 -6.21
C ILE A 219 12.56 7.44 -6.32
N LEU A 220 12.01 7.31 -7.53
CA LEU A 220 10.61 6.92 -7.73
C LEU A 220 10.37 5.44 -7.38
N PHE A 221 11.31 4.55 -7.72
CA PHE A 221 11.28 3.15 -7.27
C PHE A 221 11.39 3.05 -5.75
N GLY A 222 12.32 3.81 -5.14
CA GLY A 222 12.50 3.89 -3.70
C GLY A 222 11.20 4.31 -3.02
N TRP A 223 10.53 5.33 -3.54
CA TRP A 223 9.20 5.72 -3.08
C TRP A 223 8.19 4.57 -3.20
N ALA A 224 8.07 3.90 -4.36
CA ALA A 224 7.16 2.75 -4.49
C ALA A 224 7.45 1.64 -3.48
N PHE A 225 8.73 1.35 -3.20
CA PHE A 225 9.17 0.37 -2.21
C PHE A 225 8.94 0.79 -0.75
N LEU A 226 8.85 2.09 -0.45
CA LEU A 226 8.52 2.58 0.90
C LEU A 226 7.13 2.11 1.38
N ASN A 227 6.26 1.62 0.49
CA ASN A 227 5.02 0.97 0.89
C ASN A 227 5.25 -0.28 1.77
N ILE A 228 6.33 -1.05 1.55
CA ILE A 228 6.62 -2.25 2.35
C ILE A 228 6.75 -1.93 3.85
N PRO A 229 7.69 -1.07 4.28
CA PRO A 229 7.84 -0.78 5.70
C PRO A 229 6.58 -0.15 6.28
N ILE A 230 5.82 0.64 5.52
CA ILE A 230 4.55 1.23 5.99
C ILE A 230 3.53 0.13 6.31
N TYR A 231 3.29 -0.81 5.40
CA TYR A 231 2.37 -1.92 5.65
C TYR A 231 2.87 -2.87 6.75
N LEU A 232 4.19 -3.08 6.87
CA LEU A 232 4.78 -3.84 7.98
C LEU A 232 4.56 -3.16 9.34
N LEU A 233 4.69 -1.84 9.40
CA LEU A 233 4.41 -1.07 10.62
C LEU A 233 2.92 -1.14 10.97
N SER A 234 2.02 -1.03 9.98
CA SER A 234 0.57 -1.22 10.13
C SER A 234 0.24 -2.60 10.69
N PHE A 235 0.86 -3.66 10.17
CA PHE A 235 0.74 -5.00 10.74
C PHE A 235 1.28 -5.08 12.18
N GLY A 236 2.36 -4.35 12.48
CA GLY A 236 2.88 -4.16 13.83
C GLY A 236 1.83 -3.57 14.78
N VAL A 237 1.06 -2.57 14.34
CA VAL A 237 -0.07 -2.02 15.09
C VAL A 237 -1.11 -3.10 15.36
N PHE A 238 -1.52 -3.85 14.33
CA PHE A 238 -2.47 -4.97 14.49
C PHE A 238 -1.97 -6.00 15.51
N ALA A 239 -0.71 -6.42 15.42
CA ALA A 239 -0.11 -7.41 16.34
C ALA A 239 0.04 -6.90 17.78
N LEU A 240 0.06 -5.58 17.98
CA LEU A 240 0.00 -4.98 19.31
C LEU A 240 -1.43 -4.93 19.85
N THR A 241 -2.42 -4.69 18.99
CA THR A 241 -3.85 -4.61 19.34
C THR A 241 -4.46 -5.97 19.62
N PHE A 242 -4.08 -6.99 18.85
CA PHE A 242 -4.74 -8.28 18.87
C PHE A 242 -3.76 -9.44 19.03
N ARG A 243 -4.22 -10.47 19.76
CA ARG A 243 -3.55 -11.76 19.85
C ARG A 243 -4.42 -12.83 19.21
N ARG A 244 -3.82 -13.62 18.32
CA ARG A 244 -4.43 -14.82 17.77
C ARG A 244 -4.32 -15.97 18.76
N THR A 245 -5.44 -16.62 19.09
CA THR A 245 -5.46 -17.75 20.03
C THR A 245 -5.15 -19.09 19.37
N THR A 246 -5.39 -19.23 18.06
CA THR A 246 -5.08 -20.42 17.26
C THR A 246 -3.79 -20.23 16.46
N SER A 247 -2.66 -20.78 16.93
CA SER A 247 -1.40 -20.73 16.18
C SER A 247 -0.47 -21.92 16.47
N ARG A 248 -0.79 -23.07 15.88
CA ARG A 248 0.21 -24.09 15.53
C ARG A 248 0.03 -24.37 14.04
N SER A 249 0.99 -23.94 13.22
CA SER A 249 0.92 -24.09 11.77
C SER A 249 2.22 -24.69 11.24
N ASN A 250 2.09 -25.80 10.52
CA ASN A 250 3.16 -26.34 9.67
C ASN A 250 3.16 -25.57 8.35
N LEU A 251 4.27 -25.59 7.61
CA LEU A 251 4.42 -24.89 6.31
C LEU A 251 3.29 -25.23 5.33
N VAL A 252 2.87 -26.50 5.27
CA VAL A 252 1.75 -26.95 4.42
C VAL A 252 0.44 -26.27 4.82
N SER A 253 0.17 -26.15 6.13
CA SER A 253 -1.06 -25.48 6.60
C SER A 253 -1.04 -23.97 6.37
N PHE A 254 0.14 -23.36 6.24
CA PHE A 254 0.29 -21.97 5.84
C PHE A 254 -0.03 -21.78 4.36
N ILE A 255 0.58 -22.59 3.47
CA ILE A 255 0.34 -22.54 2.02
C ILE A 255 -1.13 -22.81 1.70
N VAL A 256 -1.72 -23.83 2.32
CA VAL A 256 -3.14 -24.15 2.13
C VAL A 256 -4.03 -23.03 2.70
N GLY A 257 -3.64 -22.41 3.81
CA GLY A 257 -4.35 -21.27 4.38
C GLY A 257 -4.33 -20.03 3.50
N GLU A 258 -3.19 -19.77 2.85
CA GLU A 258 -2.99 -18.68 1.91
C GLU A 258 -3.87 -18.84 0.66
N LEU A 259 -3.89 -20.04 0.07
CA LEU A 259 -4.68 -20.34 -1.13
C LEU A 259 -6.19 -20.51 -0.89
N THR A 260 -6.66 -20.50 0.37
CA THR A 260 -8.08 -20.75 0.68
C THR A 260 -8.84 -19.46 0.98
N PRO A 261 -9.94 -19.17 0.23
CA PRO A 261 -11.02 -18.26 0.55
C PRO A 261 -11.11 -17.74 1.98
N CYS A 262 -11.07 -16.44 2.32
CA CYS A 262 -11.29 -16.07 3.74
C CYS A 262 -12.64 -16.59 4.26
N GLY A 263 -13.71 -16.49 3.45
CA GLY A 263 -15.05 -17.01 3.79
C GLY A 263 -15.14 -18.53 3.90
N GLN A 264 -14.24 -19.25 3.23
CA GLN A 264 -14.21 -20.72 3.19
C GLN A 264 -13.13 -21.33 4.12
N GLY A 265 -12.38 -20.47 4.81
CA GLY A 265 -11.34 -20.85 5.75
C GLY A 265 -11.88 -21.26 7.12
N ARG A 266 -10.96 -21.68 8.00
CA ARG A 266 -11.27 -22.01 9.41
C ARG A 266 -11.76 -20.77 10.17
N ASN A 267 -12.50 -20.93 11.25
CA ASN A 267 -12.88 -19.80 12.12
C ASN A 267 -11.63 -19.15 12.75
N LEU A 268 -11.61 -17.82 12.85
CA LEU A 268 -10.55 -17.01 13.45
C LEU A 268 -11.03 -16.47 14.79
N THR A 269 -10.30 -16.75 15.85
CA THR A 269 -10.55 -16.18 17.17
C THR A 269 -9.47 -15.15 17.48
N ILE A 270 -9.91 -13.89 17.65
CA ILE A 270 -9.03 -12.77 17.91
C ILE A 270 -9.36 -12.23 19.30
N ARG A 271 -8.35 -12.09 20.16
CA ARG A 271 -8.50 -11.48 21.49
C ARG A 271 -7.83 -10.12 21.52
N ARG A 272 -8.53 -9.11 22.02
CA ARG A 272 -7.98 -7.76 22.22
C ARG A 272 -6.95 -7.77 23.35
N ARG A 273 -5.88 -6.99 23.18
CA ARG A 273 -4.82 -6.84 24.18
C ARG A 273 -4.87 -5.46 24.80
N ASP A 274 -5.45 -5.35 25.99
CA ASP A 274 -5.62 -4.05 26.65
C ASP A 274 -4.34 -3.50 27.31
N ASN A 275 -3.40 -4.38 27.67
CA ASN A 275 -2.17 -3.98 28.38
C ASN A 275 -1.14 -3.19 27.53
N ARG A 276 -1.48 -2.72 26.32
CA ARG A 276 -0.55 -2.02 25.40
C ARG A 276 -1.14 -0.79 24.71
N ARG A 277 -2.21 -0.21 25.24
CA ARG A 277 -2.91 0.95 24.65
C ARG A 277 -1.98 2.11 24.29
N PHE A 278 -1.03 2.46 25.16
CA PHE A 278 -0.05 3.52 24.85
C PHE A 278 0.81 3.20 23.61
N GLN A 279 1.34 1.98 23.51
CA GLN A 279 2.16 1.56 22.37
C GLN A 279 1.35 1.46 21.08
N GLN A 280 0.09 1.01 21.18
CA GLN A 280 -0.86 0.96 20.06
C GLN A 280 -1.14 2.35 19.53
N ASN A 281 -1.46 3.30 20.41
CA ASN A 281 -1.75 4.68 20.04
C ASN A 281 -0.51 5.38 19.45
N LEU A 282 0.66 5.23 20.07
CA LEU A 282 1.89 5.83 19.59
C LEU A 282 2.28 5.31 18.20
N LEU A 283 2.30 3.98 18.02
CA LEU A 283 2.65 3.38 16.73
C LEU A 283 1.57 3.65 15.68
N GLY A 284 0.29 3.60 16.06
CA GLY A 284 -0.83 3.94 15.18
C GLY A 284 -0.70 5.38 14.65
N THR A 285 -0.49 6.36 15.54
CA THR A 285 -0.28 7.76 15.15
C THR A 285 0.96 7.93 14.27
N ALA A 286 2.08 7.29 14.63
CA ALA A 286 3.30 7.35 13.82
C ALA A 286 3.07 6.82 12.40
N VAL A 287 2.37 5.69 12.25
CA VAL A 287 2.04 5.11 10.95
C VAL A 287 1.12 6.02 10.14
N ARG A 288 0.14 6.69 10.77
CA ARG A 288 -0.72 7.68 10.10
C ARG A 288 0.09 8.85 9.55
N VAL A 289 1.01 9.40 10.36
CA VAL A 289 1.88 10.51 9.95
C VAL A 289 2.80 10.08 8.81
N ILE A 290 3.45 8.92 8.92
CA ILE A 290 4.33 8.38 7.86
C ILE A 290 3.53 8.13 6.58
N GLY A 291 2.32 7.56 6.68
CA GLY A 291 1.41 7.38 5.56
C GLY A 291 1.06 8.69 4.87
N GLY A 292 0.66 9.70 5.64
CA GLY A 292 0.38 11.05 5.11
C GLY A 292 1.58 11.68 4.40
N LEU A 293 2.77 11.58 5.00
CA LEU A 293 4.01 12.06 4.39
C LEU A 293 4.36 11.31 3.11
N HIS A 294 4.12 9.99 3.07
CA HIS A 294 4.34 9.17 1.87
C HIS A 294 3.43 9.58 0.71
N ILE A 295 2.17 9.93 1.00
CA ILE A 295 1.23 10.47 0.00
C ILE A 295 1.73 11.82 -0.53
N ILE A 296 2.11 12.74 0.36
CA ILE A 296 2.62 14.06 -0.02
C ILE A 296 3.87 13.91 -0.89
N LEU A 297 4.81 13.05 -0.48
CA LEU A 297 6.02 12.77 -1.23
C LEU A 297 5.68 12.20 -2.63
N GLY A 298 4.72 11.28 -2.71
CA GLY A 298 4.25 10.74 -3.98
C GLY A 298 3.67 11.81 -4.89
N THR A 299 2.88 12.73 -4.34
CA THR A 299 2.28 13.85 -5.10
C THR A 299 3.35 14.78 -5.65
N VAL A 300 4.42 15.08 -4.89
CA VAL A 300 5.55 15.88 -5.36
C VAL A 300 6.33 15.13 -6.45
N LEU A 301 6.67 13.86 -6.22
CA LEU A 301 7.47 13.08 -7.17
C LEU A 301 6.73 12.87 -8.50
N ILE A 302 5.49 12.38 -8.44
CA ILE A 302 4.66 12.12 -9.62
C ILE A 302 4.22 13.43 -10.29
N GLY A 303 3.92 14.46 -9.49
CA GLY A 303 3.61 15.80 -10.00
C GLY A 303 4.78 16.50 -10.69
N SER A 304 6.01 16.09 -10.39
CA SER A 304 7.20 16.61 -11.06
C SER A 304 7.52 15.90 -12.38
N ILE A 305 6.71 14.91 -12.79
CA ILE A 305 6.91 14.20 -14.05
C ILE A 305 6.52 15.11 -15.22
N VAL A 306 7.45 15.24 -16.15
CA VAL A 306 7.38 16.09 -17.33
C VAL A 306 7.70 15.30 -18.59
N LEU A 307 7.47 15.93 -19.75
CA LEU A 307 7.56 15.29 -21.07
C LEU A 307 6.66 14.04 -21.20
N ILE A 308 5.45 14.15 -20.67
CA ILE A 308 4.35 13.23 -20.98
C ILE A 308 3.17 14.07 -21.49
N PRO A 309 2.76 13.90 -22.76
CA PRO A 309 1.60 14.62 -23.28
C PRO A 309 0.31 14.16 -22.61
N LEU A 310 -0.68 15.07 -22.55
CA LEU A 310 -1.96 14.79 -21.91
C LEU A 310 -2.66 13.55 -22.50
N ALA A 311 -2.58 13.36 -23.81
CA ALA A 311 -3.17 12.19 -24.48
C ALA A 311 -2.56 10.86 -24.00
N ASP A 312 -1.28 10.86 -23.65
CA ASP A 312 -0.55 9.66 -23.22
C ASP A 312 -0.70 9.40 -21.72
N SER A 313 -0.99 10.43 -20.92
CA SER A 313 -1.17 10.31 -19.46
C SER A 313 -2.55 9.79 -19.05
N LEU A 314 -3.60 10.10 -19.83
CA LEU A 314 -4.97 9.65 -19.52
C LEU A 314 -5.10 8.12 -19.43
N PRO A 315 -4.59 7.32 -20.39
CA PRO A 315 -4.58 5.87 -20.26
C PRO A 315 -3.89 5.38 -18.98
N VAL A 316 -2.78 6.00 -18.59
CA VAL A 316 -2.04 5.66 -17.37
C VAL A 316 -2.86 5.95 -16.11
N ILE A 317 -3.53 7.10 -16.08
CA ILE A 317 -4.46 7.45 -14.99
C ILE A 317 -5.59 6.42 -14.89
N TYR A 318 -6.18 6.04 -16.02
CA TYR A 318 -7.27 5.05 -16.04
C TYR A 318 -6.83 3.67 -15.59
N THR A 319 -5.62 3.21 -15.95
CA THR A 319 -5.12 1.91 -15.48
C THR A 319 -4.90 1.90 -13.97
N PHE A 320 -4.39 2.98 -13.38
CA PHE A 320 -4.27 3.11 -11.93
C PHE A 320 -5.62 3.07 -11.21
N VAL A 321 -6.61 3.82 -11.72
CA VAL A 321 -7.96 3.82 -11.15
C VAL A 321 -8.59 2.43 -11.27
N PHE A 322 -8.47 1.78 -12.42
CA PHE A 322 -9.01 0.44 -12.63
C PHE A 322 -8.35 -0.61 -11.72
N ALA A 323 -7.03 -0.55 -11.56
CA ALA A 323 -6.29 -1.40 -10.63
C ALA A 323 -6.76 -1.17 -9.18
N ALA A 324 -6.98 0.08 -8.78
CA ALA A 324 -7.46 0.42 -7.45
C ALA A 324 -8.89 -0.11 -7.19
N LEU A 325 -9.79 0.03 -8.16
CA LEU A 325 -11.16 -0.51 -8.05
C LEU A 325 -11.15 -2.05 -7.98
N SER A 326 -10.32 -2.70 -8.79
CA SER A 326 -10.23 -4.17 -8.83
C SER A 326 -9.66 -4.73 -7.52
N THR A 327 -8.60 -4.13 -7.00
CA THR A 327 -8.01 -4.50 -5.70
C THR A 327 -8.97 -4.23 -4.55
N ARG A 328 -9.73 -3.12 -4.60
CA ARG A 328 -10.80 -2.83 -3.63
C ARG A 328 -11.90 -3.87 -3.66
N ALA A 329 -12.33 -4.33 -4.83
CA ALA A 329 -13.35 -5.36 -4.97
C ALA A 329 -12.90 -6.69 -4.34
N VAL A 330 -11.65 -7.12 -4.61
CA VAL A 330 -11.06 -8.32 -4.00
C VAL A 330 -10.98 -8.18 -2.48
N LEU A 331 -10.49 -7.02 -2.00
CA LEU A 331 -10.38 -6.76 -0.56
C LEU A 331 -11.74 -6.84 0.14
N VAL A 332 -12.77 -6.20 -0.40
CA VAL A 332 -14.10 -6.21 0.19
C VAL A 332 -14.68 -7.62 0.23
N TYR A 333 -14.50 -8.40 -0.84
CA TYR A 333 -14.90 -9.81 -0.87
C TYR A 333 -14.23 -10.60 0.26
N GLU A 334 -12.91 -10.45 0.42
CA GLU A 334 -12.13 -11.16 1.41
C GLU A 334 -12.44 -10.74 2.85
N LEU A 335 -12.60 -9.43 3.09
CA LEU A 335 -12.96 -8.90 4.41
C LEU A 335 -14.35 -9.38 4.85
N ASN A 336 -15.32 -9.46 3.95
CA ASN A 336 -16.64 -9.99 4.26
C ASN A 336 -16.57 -11.47 4.66
N GLY A 337 -15.78 -12.25 3.92
CA GLY A 337 -15.52 -13.65 4.25
C GLY A 337 -14.81 -13.80 5.61
N LEU A 338 -13.84 -12.94 5.88
CA LEU A 338 -13.10 -12.92 7.14
C LEU A 338 -13.98 -12.52 8.31
N ALA A 339 -14.84 -11.52 8.15
CA ALA A 339 -15.77 -11.04 9.18
C ALA A 339 -16.72 -12.15 9.65
N ARG A 340 -17.33 -12.89 8.71
CA ARG A 340 -18.21 -14.04 9.02
C ARG A 340 -17.54 -15.16 9.82
N LYS A 341 -16.23 -15.29 9.66
CA LYS A 341 -15.43 -16.35 10.29
C LYS A 341 -14.67 -15.85 11.51
N THR A 342 -14.76 -14.57 11.85
CA THR A 342 -14.01 -13.97 12.94
C THR A 342 -14.88 -13.79 14.17
N THR A 343 -14.42 -14.30 15.31
CA THR A 343 -15.03 -14.07 16.62
C THR A 343 -14.06 -13.27 17.47
N ILE A 344 -14.52 -12.13 17.97
CA ILE A 344 -13.75 -11.27 18.88
C ILE A 344 -14.05 -11.71 20.31
N GLU A 345 -13.06 -12.28 20.98
CA GLU A 345 -13.17 -12.64 22.40
C GLU A 345 -12.92 -11.37 23.22
N LYS A 346 -13.98 -10.80 23.80
CA LYS A 346 -13.86 -9.74 24.80
C LYS A 346 -13.29 -10.36 26.08
N GLU A 347 -12.34 -9.70 26.72
CA GLU A 347 -11.79 -10.16 27.98
C GLU A 347 -12.95 -10.23 29.01
N ASN A 348 -13.29 -11.46 29.37
CA ASN A 348 -14.38 -11.78 30.27
C ASN A 348 -14.13 -11.15 31.64
N MET A 349 -14.76 -9.99 31.88
CA MET A 349 -15.21 -9.51 33.20
C MET A 349 -16.19 -10.50 33.87
N SER A 350 -16.47 -11.64 33.23
CA SER A 350 -17.42 -12.66 33.69
C SER A 350 -16.83 -13.74 34.60
N ARG A 351 -15.51 -13.84 34.82
CA ARG A 351 -14.99 -14.77 35.85
C ARG A 351 -15.00 -14.19 37.26
N GLU A 352 -14.87 -12.87 37.42
CA GLU A 352 -15.05 -12.22 38.72
C GLU A 352 -16.54 -12.01 39.03
N ALA A 353 -17.37 -11.62 38.05
CA ALA A 353 -18.81 -11.47 38.26
C ALA A 353 -19.54 -12.81 38.52
N ASP A 354 -19.17 -13.93 37.85
CA ASP A 354 -19.73 -15.26 38.19
C ASP A 354 -19.18 -15.81 39.52
N ALA A 355 -17.96 -15.44 39.91
CA ALA A 355 -17.40 -15.83 41.21
C ALA A 355 -18.06 -15.04 42.36
N GLU A 356 -18.36 -13.76 42.13
CA GLU A 356 -19.06 -12.88 43.07
C GLU A 356 -20.55 -13.26 43.18
N ALA A 357 -21.22 -13.59 42.07
CA ALA A 357 -22.59 -14.10 42.07
C ALA A 357 -22.72 -15.48 42.75
N LYS A 358 -21.73 -16.37 42.60
CA LYS A 358 -21.68 -17.66 43.31
C LYS A 358 -21.23 -17.53 44.76
N GLY A 359 -20.49 -16.48 45.12
CA GLY A 359 -20.13 -16.14 46.50
C GLY A 359 -21.32 -15.56 47.29
N LEU A 360 -22.19 -14.79 46.64
CA LEU A 360 -23.39 -14.20 47.25
C LEU A 360 -24.54 -15.20 47.44
N LEU A 361 -24.62 -16.27 46.63
CA LEU A 361 -25.61 -17.35 46.80
C LEU A 361 -25.26 -18.35 47.93
N GLY A 362 -24.13 -18.16 48.61
CA GLY A 362 -23.70 -18.98 49.75
C GLY A 362 -24.11 -18.44 51.13
N VAL A 363 -24.75 -17.28 51.21
CA VAL A 363 -25.21 -16.71 52.49
C VAL A 363 -26.67 -17.11 52.71
N ASN A 364 -26.89 -18.03 53.64
CA ASN A 364 -28.20 -18.46 54.13
C ASN A 364 -29.10 -17.25 54.48
N CYS A 365 -30.07 -16.95 53.63
CA CYS A 365 -31.25 -16.19 54.05
C CYS A 365 -32.22 -17.17 54.72
N ILE A 366 -32.26 -17.12 56.05
CA ILE A 366 -33.31 -17.75 56.86
C ILE A 366 -34.64 -17.06 56.50
N PRO A 367 -35.71 -17.77 56.09
CA PRO A 367 -36.98 -17.14 55.80
C PRO A 367 -37.70 -16.81 57.11
N LEU A 368 -37.96 -15.52 57.35
CA LEU A 368 -38.91 -15.07 58.37
C LEU A 368 -40.33 -15.44 57.91
N THR A 369 -40.95 -16.36 58.63
CA THR A 369 -42.34 -16.75 58.44
C THR A 369 -43.30 -15.66 58.91
N GLN A 370 -44.28 -15.38 58.07
CA GLN A 370 -45.38 -14.46 58.26
C GLN A 370 -46.42 -15.05 59.23
N ARG A 371 -46.16 -14.94 60.54
CA ARG A 371 -47.12 -15.17 61.64
C ARG A 371 -46.56 -14.35 62.81
N ASP A 372 -47.41 -13.63 63.54
CA ASP A 372 -47.10 -12.64 64.61
C ASP A 372 -47.31 -11.16 64.21
N MET A 373 -48.41 -10.88 63.48
CA MET A 373 -49.12 -9.61 63.64
C MET A 373 -50.52 -9.91 64.21
N GLU A 374 -50.57 -10.25 65.49
CA GLU A 374 -51.76 -10.20 66.35
C GLU A 374 -51.29 -10.43 67.80
N GLU A 375 -50.83 -9.36 68.45
CA GLU A 375 -51.15 -8.91 69.83
C GLU A 375 -50.29 -7.71 70.23
#